data_AF-A0A937ZVA5-F1
#
_entry.id   AF-A0A937ZVA5-F1
#
_cell.length_a   1.000
_cell.length_b   1.000
_cell.length_c   1.000
_cell.angle_alpha   90.00
_cell.angle_beta   90.00
_cell.angle_gamma   90.00
#
_symmetry.space_group_name_H-M   'P 1'
#
loop_
_entity.id
_entity.type
_entity.pdbx_description
1 polymer ?
#
loop_
_entity_poly.entity_id
_entity_poly.type
_entity_poly.pdbx_seq_one_letter_code
_entity_poly.pdbx_strand_id
1 'polypeptide(L)'
;MAKSPAWQRAEGKNPEGGLNEKGRASLRAEGRDIKPPVKQAEAKRSPTSAKRRIAFCRRMKGMKAKLTSAKTANDPNSRINKSLRAWDCN
;
A
#
# COMPACT_ATOMS: atom_id res chain seq x y z
N MET A 1 -23.06 -10.10 -15.28
CA MET A 1 -21.82 -10.26 -14.49
C MET A 1 -21.70 -9.07 -13.55
N ALA A 2 -21.55 -9.28 -12.24
CA ALA A 2 -21.30 -8.17 -11.31
C ALA A 2 -20.01 -7.45 -11.72
N LYS A 3 -20.05 -6.13 -11.87
CA LYS A 3 -18.85 -5.33 -12.19
C LYS A 3 -17.82 -5.55 -11.08
N SER A 4 -16.56 -5.80 -11.45
CA SER A 4 -15.49 -5.92 -10.47
C SER A 4 -15.37 -4.62 -9.67
N PRO A 5 -15.12 -4.71 -8.36
CA PRO A 5 -15.11 -3.55 -7.49
C PRO A 5 -13.98 -2.58 -7.85
N ALA A 6 -14.16 -1.30 -7.55
CA ALA A 6 -13.25 -0.24 -7.98
C ALA A 6 -11.81 -0.46 -7.49
N TRP A 7 -11.62 -1.11 -6.33
CA TRP A 7 -10.30 -1.42 -5.79
C TRP A 7 -9.49 -2.42 -6.64
N GLN A 8 -10.15 -3.27 -7.42
CA GLN A 8 -9.49 -4.18 -8.37
C GLN A 8 -9.18 -3.48 -9.70
N ARG A 9 -10.02 -2.50 -10.07
CA ARG A 9 -9.93 -1.74 -11.34
C ARG A 9 -8.89 -0.63 -11.27
N ALA A 10 -8.52 -0.10 -12.43
CA ALA A 10 -7.53 0.97 -12.54
C ALA A 10 -7.97 2.24 -11.78
N GLU A 11 -9.26 2.55 -11.80
CA GLU A 11 -9.83 3.73 -11.13
C GLU A 11 -9.66 3.76 -9.60
N GLY A 12 -9.44 2.61 -8.94
CA GLY A 12 -9.20 2.54 -7.51
C GLY A 12 -7.72 2.50 -7.13
N LYS A 13 -6.81 2.38 -8.11
CA LYS A 13 -5.36 2.27 -7.87
C LYS A 13 -4.74 3.67 -7.93
N ASN A 14 -3.91 3.99 -6.94
CA ASN A 14 -3.11 5.21 -6.99
C ASN A 14 -1.83 4.94 -7.83
N PRO A 15 -1.49 5.77 -8.84
CA PRO A 15 -0.27 5.64 -9.63
C PRO A 15 1.02 5.67 -8.79
N GLU A 16 1.01 6.39 -7.66
CA GLU A 16 2.12 6.51 -6.72
C GLU A 16 2.24 5.32 -5.76
N GLY A 17 1.23 4.46 -5.68
CA GLY A 17 1.25 3.23 -4.85
C GLY A 17 -0.01 3.03 -4.01
N GLY A 18 -0.35 1.77 -3.74
CA GLY A 18 -1.57 1.42 -2.99
C GLY A 18 -2.87 1.82 -3.69
N LEU A 19 -3.94 1.98 -2.89
CA LEU A 19 -5.27 2.37 -3.35
C LEU A 19 -5.52 3.86 -3.10
N ASN A 20 -6.21 4.51 -4.06
CA ASN A 20 -6.70 5.86 -3.90
C ASN A 20 -7.98 5.89 -3.04
N GLU A 21 -8.57 7.06 -2.85
CA GLU A 21 -9.78 7.19 -2.04
C GLU A 21 -10.95 6.36 -2.55
N LYS A 22 -11.20 6.35 -3.87
CA LYS A 22 -12.25 5.53 -4.50
C LYS A 22 -12.02 4.03 -4.27
N GLY A 23 -10.77 3.58 -4.40
CA GLY A 23 -10.40 2.19 -4.12
C GLY A 23 -10.61 1.82 -2.64
N ARG A 24 -10.22 2.70 -1.71
CA ARG A 24 -10.48 2.47 -0.28
C ARG A 24 -11.97 2.48 0.05
N ALA A 25 -12.74 3.41 -0.53
CA ALA A 25 -14.19 3.46 -0.37
C ALA A 25 -14.87 2.19 -0.89
N SER A 26 -14.43 1.68 -2.04
CA SER A 26 -14.93 0.42 -2.59
C SER A 26 -14.59 -0.79 -1.72
N LEU A 27 -13.41 -0.85 -1.11
CA LEU A 27 -13.09 -1.91 -0.13
C LEU A 27 -13.93 -1.78 1.15
N ARG A 28 -14.18 -0.55 1.61
CA ARG A 28 -15.02 -0.29 2.78
C ARG A 28 -16.47 -0.73 2.54
N ALA A 29 -17.00 -0.53 1.34
CA ALA A 29 -18.31 -1.04 0.93
C ALA A 29 -18.39 -2.59 0.97
N GLU A 30 -17.26 -3.28 0.83
CA GLU A 30 -17.14 -4.74 1.01
C GLU A 30 -16.84 -5.16 2.46
N GLY A 31 -16.92 -4.23 3.43
CA GLY A 31 -16.65 -4.50 4.85
C GLY A 31 -15.16 -4.49 5.22
N ARG A 32 -14.27 -4.07 4.32
CA ARG A 32 -12.81 -4.02 4.57
C ARG A 32 -12.35 -2.57 4.72
N ASP A 33 -12.20 -2.10 5.96
CA ASP A 33 -11.70 -0.75 6.22
C ASP A 33 -10.17 -0.70 6.25
N ILE A 34 -9.57 -0.33 5.12
CA ILE A 34 -8.12 -0.13 5.02
C ILE A 34 -7.74 1.34 5.26
N LYS A 35 -6.72 1.54 6.10
CA LYS A 35 -6.21 2.87 6.41
C LYS A 35 -5.25 3.37 5.33
N PRO A 36 -5.14 4.70 5.12
CA PRO A 36 -4.18 5.27 4.19
C PRO A 36 -2.73 5.00 4.64
N PRO A 37 -1.75 5.12 3.72
CA PRO A 37 -0.33 5.09 4.04
C PRO A 37 0.05 6.06 5.16
N VAL A 38 0.97 5.64 6.02
CA VAL A 38 1.58 6.52 7.02
C VAL A 38 2.94 6.94 6.53
N LYS A 39 3.13 8.24 6.33
CA LYS A 39 4.45 8.80 6.00
C LYS A 39 5.33 8.90 7.25
N GLN A 40 6.64 8.99 7.05
CA GLN A 40 7.58 9.09 8.17
C GLN A 40 7.29 10.33 9.04
N ALA A 41 6.88 11.44 8.43
CA ALA A 41 6.52 12.66 9.15
C ALA A 41 5.32 12.47 10.11
N GLU A 42 4.29 11.73 9.71
CA GLU A 42 3.15 11.40 10.57
C GLU A 42 3.52 10.39 11.65
N ALA A 43 4.39 9.42 11.31
CA ALA A 43 4.93 8.47 12.28
C ALA A 43 5.69 9.18 13.42
N LYS A 44 6.42 10.27 13.14
CA LYS A 44 7.11 11.06 14.16
C LYS A 44 6.16 11.74 15.15
N ARG A 45 4.93 12.05 14.73
CA ARG A 45 3.93 12.76 15.54
C ARG A 45 3.08 11.83 16.42
N SER A 46 3.10 10.52 16.16
CA SER A 46 2.25 9.57 16.88
C SER A 46 2.91 8.19 17.01
N PRO A 47 3.07 7.67 18.25
CA PRO A 47 3.58 6.32 18.48
C PRO A 47 2.76 5.24 17.78
N THR A 48 1.44 5.43 17.69
CA THR A 48 0.52 4.51 17.00
C THR A 48 0.78 4.49 15.49
N SER A 49 0.97 5.67 14.88
CA SER A 49 1.35 5.80 13.47
C SER A 49 2.72 5.19 13.21
N ALA A 50 3.70 5.41 14.09
CA ALA A 50 5.02 4.80 14.00
C ALA A 50 4.96 3.27 14.00
N LYS A 51 4.25 2.68 14.97
CA LYS A 51 4.05 1.21 15.06
C LYS A 51 3.41 0.66 13.80
N ARG A 52 2.37 1.32 13.28
CA ARG A 52 1.67 0.92 12.05
C ARG A 52 2.60 0.96 10.82
N ARG A 53 3.38 2.04 10.67
CA ARG A 53 4.36 2.17 9.58
C ARG A 53 5.42 1.08 9.65
N ILE A 54 6.03 0.86 10.82
CA ILE A 54 7.06 -0.16 11.02
C ILE A 54 6.54 -1.56 10.68
N ALA A 55 5.34 -1.90 11.16
CA ALA A 55 4.70 -3.18 10.86
C ALA A 55 4.47 -3.38 9.36
N PHE A 56 3.97 -2.36 8.66
CA PHE A 56 3.79 -2.38 7.21
C PHE A 56 5.13 -2.57 6.48
N CYS A 57 6.14 -1.75 6.81
CA CYS A 57 7.44 -1.81 6.17
C CYS A 57 8.08 -3.20 6.35
N ARG A 58 8.04 -3.77 7.56
CA ARG A 58 8.60 -5.11 7.82
C ARG A 58 7.93 -6.18 6.96
N ARG A 59 6.59 -6.17 6.90
CA ARG A 59 5.82 -7.14 6.10
C ARG A 59 6.11 -7.00 4.61
N MET A 60 6.05 -5.78 4.09
CA MET A 60 6.20 -5.53 2.65
C MET A 60 7.63 -5.71 2.17
N LYS A 61 8.64 -5.32 2.96
CA LYS A 61 10.05 -5.62 2.65
C LYS A 61 10.32 -7.13 2.68
N GLY A 62 9.74 -7.87 3.63
CA GLY A 62 9.82 -9.34 3.65
C GLY A 62 9.17 -9.99 2.43
N MET A 63 7.99 -9.50 2.01
CA MET A 63 7.32 -9.95 0.79
C MET A 63 8.15 -9.65 -0.47
N LYS A 64 8.79 -8.48 -0.52
CA LYS A 64 9.71 -8.10 -1.59
C LYS A 64 10.91 -9.05 -1.68
N ALA A 65 11.46 -9.44 -0.54
CA ALA A 65 12.63 -10.32 -0.51
C ALA A 65 12.31 -11.78 -0.85
N LYS A 66 11.19 -12.32 -0.38
CA LYS A 66 10.88 -13.77 -0.47
C LYS A 66 9.93 -14.15 -1.60
N LEU A 67 8.95 -13.30 -1.91
CA LEU A 67 7.80 -13.66 -2.77
C LEU A 67 7.74 -12.83 -4.06
N THR A 68 8.69 -11.93 -4.28
CA THR A 68 8.75 -11.09 -5.47
C THR A 68 9.97 -11.50 -6.30
N SER A 69 9.79 -11.65 -7.61
CA SER A 69 10.89 -11.97 -8.52
C SER A 69 11.96 -10.87 -8.49
N ALA A 70 13.21 -11.22 -8.79
CA ALA A 70 14.31 -10.25 -8.85
C ALA A 70 13.99 -9.07 -9.78
N LYS A 71 13.39 -9.35 -10.95
CA LYS A 71 12.95 -8.33 -11.91
C LYS A 71 11.98 -7.33 -11.28
N THR A 72 10.92 -7.80 -10.62
CA THR A 72 9.91 -6.93 -10.01
C THR A 72 10.44 -6.23 -8.76
N ALA A 73 11.30 -6.89 -7.99
CA ALA A 73 11.92 -6.29 -6.82
C ALA A 73 12.87 -5.12 -7.19
N ASN A 74 13.56 -5.23 -8.32
CA ASN A 74 14.48 -4.21 -8.82
C ASN A 74 13.79 -3.10 -9.64
N ASP A 75 12.59 -3.35 -10.18
CA ASP A 75 11.83 -2.33 -10.91
C ASP A 75 11.29 -1.24 -9.96
N PRO A 76 11.77 0.02 -10.02
CA PRO A 76 11.32 1.10 -9.14
C PRO A 76 9.84 1.49 -9.36
N ASN A 77 9.25 1.09 -10.48
CA ASN A 77 7.86 1.35 -10.83
C ASN A 77 6.92 0.18 -10.51
N SER A 78 7.45 -0.93 -10.00
CA SER A 78 6.64 -2.05 -9.55
C SER A 78 5.69 -1.63 -8.43
N ARG A 79 4.54 -2.31 -8.33
CA ARG A 79 3.52 -1.99 -7.32
C ARG A 79 4.05 -2.12 -5.90
N ILE A 80 4.95 -3.08 -5.64
CA ILE A 80 5.56 -3.26 -4.32
C ILE A 80 6.49 -2.11 -3.94
N ASN A 81 7.33 -1.62 -4.86
CA ASN A 81 8.22 -0.50 -4.61
C ASN A 81 7.46 0.84 -4.49
N LYS A 82 6.43 1.04 -5.31
CA LYS A 82 5.50 2.16 -5.17
C LYS A 82 4.80 2.16 -3.81
N SER A 83 4.28 1.01 -3.37
CA SER A 83 3.68 0.88 -2.04
C SER A 83 4.69 1.12 -0.90
N LEU A 84 5.92 0.63 -0.98
CA LEU A 84 6.96 0.92 0.01
C LEU A 84 7.29 2.42 0.06
N ARG A 85 7.39 3.08 -1.10
CA ARG A 85 7.64 4.53 -1.21
C ARG A 85 6.50 5.36 -0.62
N ALA A 86 5.25 4.99 -0.87
CA ALA A 86 4.09 5.69 -0.32
C ALA A 86 4.05 5.68 1.23
N TRP A 87 4.73 4.73 1.86
CA TRP A 87 4.89 4.60 3.32
C TRP A 87 6.26 5.08 3.83
N ASP A 88 7.08 5.68 2.96
CA ASP A 88 8.47 6.07 3.20
C ASP A 88 9.31 4.93 3.78
N CYS A 89 9.07 3.68 3.36
CA CYS A 89 9.80 2.51 3.84
C CYS A 89 11.20 2.43 3.21
N ASN A 90 12.10 3.34 3.62
CA ASN A 90 13.52 3.33 3.30
C ASN A 90 14.21 2.20 4.05
#